data_AF-A0A239IZS1-F1
#
_entry.id   AF-A0A239IZS1-F1
#
_cell.length_a   1.000
_cell.length_b   1.000
_cell.length_c   1.000
_cell.angle_alpha   90.00
_cell.angle_beta   90.00
_cell.angle_gamma   90.00
#
_symmetry.space_group_name_H-M   'P 1'
#
loop_
_entity.id
_entity.type
_entity.pdbx_description
1 polymer ?
#
loop_
_entity_poly.entity_id
_entity_poly.type
_entity_poly.pdbx_seq_one_letter_code
_entity_poly.pdbx_strand_id
1 'polypeptide(L)'
;MLSQTANSNHTRFNLSTLGGAAIAMAGVLGFVGFGGAQALGAHPFWGMKIAYFAIGAGLVMSVMAALAKQRLAQQLITFTTLLVISIAITTYGKTQFAASYAEDDFAGKLWFFGWITALAASFSIVTAITTSWLARNKAN
;
A
#
# COMPACT_ATOMS: atom_id res chain seq x y z
N MET A 1 -19.49 8.47 -38.60
CA MET A 1 -18.16 8.89 -38.11
C MET A 1 -18.11 8.58 -36.62
N LEU A 2 -17.75 7.35 -36.26
CA LEU A 2 -17.71 6.91 -34.86
C LEU A 2 -16.40 7.44 -34.26
N SER A 3 -16.48 8.46 -33.41
CA SER A 3 -15.33 8.90 -32.64
C SER A 3 -14.90 7.74 -31.73
N GLN A 4 -13.78 7.11 -32.05
CA GLN A 4 -13.03 6.33 -31.08
C GLN A 4 -12.59 7.30 -29.97
N THR A 5 -13.45 7.51 -28.97
CA THR A 5 -13.05 8.01 -27.67
C THR A 5 -12.07 6.97 -27.12
N ALA A 6 -10.78 7.26 -27.26
CA ALA A 6 -9.70 6.42 -26.78
C ALA A 6 -9.86 6.23 -25.27
N ASN A 7 -10.51 5.12 -24.90
CA ASN A 7 -10.69 4.68 -23.54
C ASN A 7 -9.34 4.16 -23.01
N SER A 8 -8.40 5.07 -22.76
CA SER A 8 -7.11 4.68 -22.20
C SER A 8 -7.30 4.46 -20.70
N ASN A 9 -7.83 3.29 -20.32
CA ASN A 9 -7.96 2.79 -18.95
C ASN A 9 -6.59 2.58 -18.24
N HIS A 10 -5.53 3.17 -18.75
CA HIS A 10 -4.16 3.04 -18.28
C HIS A 10 -3.84 4.22 -17.37
N THR A 11 -3.29 3.93 -16.20
CA THR A 11 -2.87 4.97 -15.26
C THR A 11 -1.62 5.65 -15.80
N ARG A 12 -1.71 6.93 -16.14
CA ARG A 12 -0.55 7.78 -16.48
C ARG A 12 -0.10 8.53 -15.23
N PHE A 13 1.20 8.57 -14.97
CA PHE A 13 1.73 9.39 -13.89
C PHE A 13 1.47 10.87 -14.19
N ASN A 14 0.70 11.54 -13.34
CA ASN A 14 0.31 12.94 -13.53
C ASN A 14 -0.02 13.61 -12.17
N LEU A 15 -0.54 14.85 -12.21
CA LEU A 15 -0.90 15.60 -10.99
C LEU A 15 -1.97 14.88 -10.13
N SER A 16 -2.87 14.10 -10.73
CA SER A 16 -3.82 13.28 -9.96
C SER A 16 -3.15 12.12 -9.25
N THR A 17 -2.04 11.59 -9.78
CA THR A 17 -1.22 10.58 -9.09
C THR A 17 -0.56 11.14 -7.85
N LEU A 18 -0.02 12.36 -7.94
CA LEU A 18 0.55 13.06 -6.79
C LEU A 18 -0.52 13.36 -5.73
N GLY A 19 -1.72 13.80 -6.15
CA GLY A 19 -2.85 14.01 -5.25
C GLY A 19 -3.31 12.72 -4.56
N GLY A 20 -3.42 11.62 -5.30
CA GLY A 20 -3.75 10.31 -4.75
C GLY A 20 -2.71 9.81 -3.75
N ALA A 21 -1.42 9.96 -4.07
CA ALA A 21 -0.32 9.57 -3.19
C ALA A 21 -0.28 10.42 -1.91
N ALA A 22 -0.56 11.73 -1.98
CA ALA A 22 -0.65 12.60 -0.81
C ALA A 22 -1.79 12.17 0.14
N ILE A 23 -2.95 11.81 -0.41
CA ILE A 23 -4.09 11.30 0.38
C ILE A 23 -3.74 9.95 1.02
N ALA A 24 -3.12 9.04 0.27
CA ALA A 24 -2.65 7.77 0.82
C ALA A 24 -1.60 7.96 1.92
N MET A 25 -0.69 8.92 1.76
CA MET A 25 0.32 9.28 2.75
C MET A 25 -0.33 9.74 4.05
N ALA A 26 -1.28 10.68 3.97
CA ALA A 26 -2.02 11.16 5.13
C ALA A 26 -2.79 10.01 5.82
N GLY A 27 -3.39 9.11 5.04
CA GLY A 27 -4.08 7.93 5.54
C GLY A 27 -3.16 6.99 6.33
N VAL A 28 -1.99 6.64 5.78
CA VAL A 28 -1.01 5.78 6.46
C VAL A 28 -0.46 6.46 7.72
N LEU A 29 -0.07 7.73 7.63
CA LEU A 29 0.46 8.48 8.77
C LEU A 29 -0.59 8.61 9.88
N GLY A 30 -1.84 8.92 9.53
CA GLY A 30 -2.94 8.98 10.49
C GLY A 30 -3.20 7.62 11.14
N PHE A 31 -3.33 6.56 10.33
CA PHE A 31 -3.59 5.21 10.83
C PHE A 31 -2.51 4.73 11.82
N VAL A 32 -1.23 4.92 11.48
CA VAL A 32 -0.12 4.52 12.38
C VAL A 32 0.01 5.49 13.56
N GLY A 33 -0.11 6.79 13.33
CA GLY A 33 0.04 7.83 14.36
C GLY A 33 -1.01 7.76 15.45
N PHE A 34 -2.24 7.33 15.13
CA PHE A 34 -3.30 7.08 16.10
C PHE A 34 -3.31 5.64 16.66
N GLY A 35 -2.23 4.88 16.45
CA GLY A 35 -2.05 3.55 17.06
C GLY A 35 -2.78 2.40 16.34
N GLY A 36 -3.36 2.62 15.17
CA GLY A 36 -4.10 1.60 14.43
C GLY A 36 -3.27 0.36 14.11
N ALA A 37 -2.01 0.54 13.70
CA ALA A 37 -1.10 -0.59 13.46
C ALA A 37 -0.84 -1.40 14.74
N GLN A 38 -0.62 -0.72 15.87
CA GLN A 38 -0.41 -1.38 17.16
C GLN A 38 -1.66 -2.11 17.63
N ALA A 39 -2.84 -1.51 17.47
CA ALA A 39 -4.13 -2.13 17.80
C ALA A 39 -4.36 -3.43 17.01
N LEU A 40 -3.87 -3.50 15.77
CA LEU A 40 -3.90 -4.69 14.93
C LEU A 40 -2.72 -5.65 15.16
N GLY A 41 -1.84 -5.36 16.11
CA GLY A 41 -0.75 -6.25 16.50
C GLY A 41 0.59 -5.99 15.81
N ALA A 42 0.89 -4.75 15.42
CA ALA A 42 2.26 -4.31 15.17
C ALA A 42 3.02 -4.13 16.49
N HIS A 43 4.35 -4.28 16.46
CA HIS A 43 5.18 -4.12 17.65
C HIS A 43 5.21 -2.66 18.14
N PRO A 44 5.02 -2.37 19.44
CA PRO A 44 4.96 -1.00 19.96
C PRO A 44 6.21 -0.15 19.65
N PHE A 45 7.41 -0.75 19.69
CA PHE A 45 8.67 -0.04 19.43
C PHE A 45 8.95 0.29 17.97
N TRP A 46 8.12 -0.16 17.02
CA TRP A 46 8.29 0.23 15.62
C TRP A 46 7.76 1.64 15.34
N GLY A 47 6.66 2.03 16.01
CA GLY A 47 6.06 3.37 15.91
C GLY A 47 5.91 3.85 14.46
N MET A 48 6.31 5.10 14.19
CA MET A 48 6.22 5.70 12.86
C MET A 48 7.22 5.13 11.83
N LYS A 49 8.20 4.31 12.23
CA LYS A 49 9.21 3.79 11.30
C LYS A 49 8.59 2.95 10.19
N ILE A 50 7.64 2.08 10.54
CA ILE A 50 6.93 1.25 9.55
C ILE A 50 6.11 2.09 8.57
N ALA A 51 5.57 3.24 9.01
CA ALA A 51 4.83 4.16 8.16
C ALA A 51 5.77 4.77 7.10
N TYR A 52 6.93 5.28 7.51
CA TYR A 52 7.90 5.90 6.59
C TYR A 52 8.42 4.91 5.55
N PHE A 53 8.78 3.69 5.96
CA PHE A 53 9.17 2.64 5.01
C PHE A 53 8.03 2.24 4.07
N ALA A 54 6.81 2.11 4.60
CA ALA A 54 5.64 1.75 3.80
C ALA A 54 5.28 2.83 2.77
N ILE A 55 5.38 4.11 3.12
CA ILE A 55 5.13 5.22 2.19
C ILE A 55 6.18 5.21 1.07
N GLY A 56 7.47 5.05 1.41
CA GLY A 56 8.53 4.95 0.41
C GLY A 56 8.31 3.77 -0.55
N ALA A 57 8.05 2.57 0.00
CA ALA A 57 7.81 1.37 -0.79
C ALA A 57 6.52 1.47 -1.64
N GLY A 58 5.42 1.95 -1.05
CA GLY A 58 4.14 2.13 -1.72
C GLY A 58 4.22 3.15 -2.85
N LEU A 59 4.99 4.23 -2.68
CA LEU A 59 5.24 5.20 -3.74
C LEU A 59 6.00 4.55 -4.92
N VAL A 60 7.07 3.80 -4.63
CA VAL A 60 7.82 3.07 -5.67
C VAL A 60 6.90 2.11 -6.41
N MET A 61 6.08 1.33 -5.71
CA MET A 61 5.12 0.40 -6.30
C MET A 61 4.08 1.11 -7.18
N SER A 62 3.52 2.24 -6.72
CA SER A 62 2.56 3.03 -7.49
C SER A 62 3.18 3.67 -8.74
N VAL A 63 4.42 4.16 -8.65
CA VAL A 63 5.17 4.68 -9.80
C VAL A 63 5.44 3.56 -10.80
N MET A 64 5.91 2.40 -10.35
CA MET A 64 6.16 1.24 -11.21
C MET A 64 4.88 0.78 -11.92
N ALA A 65 3.74 0.72 -11.22
CA ALA A 65 2.46 0.39 -11.82
C ALA A 65 2.02 1.40 -12.90
N ALA A 66 2.28 2.70 -12.67
CA ALA A 66 2.01 3.74 -13.66
C ALA A 66 2.96 3.65 -14.88
N LEU A 67 4.25 3.40 -14.67
CA LEU A 67 5.24 3.22 -15.74
C LEU A 67 4.94 1.98 -16.58
N ALA A 68 4.50 0.89 -15.94
CA ALA A 68 4.01 -0.31 -16.59
C ALA A 68 2.63 -0.13 -17.27
N LYS A 69 2.05 1.07 -17.19
CA LYS A 69 0.73 1.41 -17.75
C LYS A 69 -0.35 0.43 -17.28
N GLN A 70 -0.28 -0.03 -16.03
CA GLN A 70 -1.27 -0.97 -15.52
C GLN A 70 -2.65 -0.31 -15.46
N ARG A 71 -3.67 -1.10 -15.82
CA ARG A 71 -5.07 -0.70 -15.66
C ARG A 71 -5.45 -0.73 -14.18
N LEU A 72 -6.42 0.09 -13.77
CA LEU A 72 -6.88 0.14 -12.38
C LEU A 72 -7.20 -1.26 -11.83
N ALA A 73 -7.94 -2.09 -12.59
CA ALA A 73 -8.27 -3.45 -12.19
C ALA A 73 -7.03 -4.31 -11.91
N GLN A 74 -5.99 -4.20 -12.74
CA GLN A 74 -4.73 -4.94 -12.54
C GLN A 74 -3.99 -4.46 -11.27
N GLN A 75 -3.99 -3.16 -11.03
CA GLN A 75 -3.40 -2.59 -9.81
C GLN A 75 -4.13 -3.07 -8.57
N LEU A 76 -5.47 -3.03 -8.58
CA LEU A 76 -6.28 -3.50 -7.46
C LEU A 76 -6.06 -4.99 -7.20
N ILE A 77 -6.06 -5.83 -8.23
CA ILE A 77 -5.78 -7.27 -8.06
C ILE A 77 -4.39 -7.48 -7.48
N THR A 78 -3.37 -6.82 -8.03
CA THR A 78 -1.97 -6.97 -7.61
C THR A 78 -1.78 -6.56 -6.16
N PHE A 79 -2.19 -5.34 -5.81
CA PHE A 79 -1.96 -4.81 -4.47
C PHE A 79 -2.87 -5.44 -3.42
N THR A 80 -4.09 -5.83 -3.77
CA THR A 80 -4.95 -6.58 -2.83
C THR A 80 -4.39 -7.97 -2.56
N THR A 81 -3.91 -8.67 -3.60
CA THR A 81 -3.23 -9.97 -3.42
C THR A 81 -2.02 -9.81 -2.51
N LEU A 82 -1.19 -8.81 -2.76
CA LEU A 82 -0.02 -8.52 -1.94
C LEU A 82 -0.40 -8.17 -0.50
N LEU A 83 -1.47 -7.40 -0.28
CA LEU A 83 -1.99 -7.08 1.05
C LEU A 83 -2.39 -8.35 1.81
N VAL A 84 -3.15 -9.25 1.18
CA VAL A 84 -3.59 -10.51 1.79
C VAL A 84 -2.38 -11.38 2.16
N ILE A 85 -1.43 -11.55 1.23
CA ILE A 85 -0.20 -12.30 1.49
C ILE A 85 0.60 -11.67 2.65
N SER A 86 0.70 -10.34 2.68
CA SER A 86 1.43 -9.63 3.74
C SER A 86 0.79 -9.82 5.10
N ILE A 87 -0.55 -9.79 5.19
CA ILE A 87 -1.28 -10.07 6.43
C ILE A 87 -1.01 -11.50 6.92
N ALA A 88 -1.02 -12.47 6.01
CA ALA A 88 -0.70 -13.87 6.34
C ALA A 88 0.73 -14.01 6.88
N ILE A 89 1.71 -13.41 6.19
CA ILE A 89 3.13 -13.42 6.60
C ILE A 89 3.31 -12.73 7.95
N THR A 90 2.70 -11.56 8.14
CA THR A 90 2.73 -10.81 9.41
C THR A 90 2.16 -11.63 10.55
N THR A 91 1.04 -12.30 10.32
CA THR A 91 0.38 -13.11 11.35
C THR A 91 1.24 -14.30 11.72
N TYR A 92 1.76 -15.02 10.72
CA TYR A 92 2.67 -16.14 10.93
C TYR A 92 3.94 -15.70 11.68
N GLY A 93 4.62 -14.66 11.20
CA GLY A 93 5.84 -14.14 11.82
C GLY A 93 5.62 -13.72 13.26
N LYS A 94 4.52 -13.01 13.56
CA LYS A 94 4.16 -12.64 14.93
C LYS A 94 3.99 -13.87 15.83
N THR A 95 3.26 -14.89 15.35
CA THR A 95 2.99 -16.09 16.14
C THR A 95 4.25 -16.89 16.44
N GLN A 96 5.13 -17.10 15.44
CA GLN A 96 6.36 -17.86 15.62
C GLN A 96 7.39 -17.09 16.48
N PHE A 97 7.47 -15.77 16.31
CA PHE A 97 8.33 -14.93 17.13
C PHE A 97 7.90 -14.95 18.60
N ALA A 98 6.60 -14.89 18.87
CA ALA A 98 6.09 -15.00 20.24
C ALA A 98 6.27 -16.42 20.82
N ALA A 99 6.03 -17.46 20.03
CA ALA A 99 6.18 -18.85 20.46
C ALA A 99 7.64 -19.23 20.78
N SER A 100 8.60 -18.61 20.09
CA SER A 100 10.03 -18.78 20.33
C SER A 100 10.57 -17.85 21.42
N TYR A 101 9.71 -17.15 22.19
CA TYR A 101 10.14 -16.16 23.18
C TYR A 101 11.12 -15.12 22.61
N ALA A 102 10.88 -14.69 21.36
CA ALA A 102 11.71 -13.77 20.60
C ALA A 102 13.10 -14.31 20.18
N GLU A 103 13.34 -15.62 20.21
CA GLU A 103 14.58 -16.23 19.72
C GLU A 103 14.60 -16.43 18.20
N ASP A 104 13.44 -16.58 17.54
CA ASP A 104 13.36 -16.72 16.09
C ASP A 104 13.41 -15.35 15.37
N ASP A 105 14.62 -14.85 15.15
CA ASP A 105 14.86 -13.61 14.41
C ASP A 105 14.23 -13.59 13.00
N PHE A 106 14.10 -14.74 12.35
CA PHE A 106 13.51 -14.82 11.02
C PHE A 106 12.00 -14.54 11.10
N ALA A 107 11.31 -15.15 12.06
CA ALA A 107 9.92 -14.84 12.34
C ALA A 107 9.70 -13.37 12.70
N GLY A 108 10.61 -12.78 13.50
CA GLY A 108 10.59 -11.35 13.81
C GLY A 108 10.70 -10.46 12.56
N LYS A 109 11.57 -10.83 11.61
CA LYS A 109 11.70 -10.13 10.32
C LYS A 109 10.45 -10.29 9.45
N LEU A 110 9.85 -11.48 9.38
CA LEU A 110 8.60 -11.69 8.66
C LEU A 110 7.47 -10.81 9.23
N TRP A 111 7.39 -10.71 10.56
CA TRP A 111 6.42 -9.85 11.22
C TRP A 111 6.63 -8.37 10.84
N PHE A 112 7.87 -7.88 10.93
CA PHE A 112 8.23 -6.49 10.64
C PHE A 112 8.02 -6.12 9.17
N PHE A 113 8.59 -6.88 8.24
CA PHE A 113 8.49 -6.60 6.81
C PHE A 113 7.10 -6.88 6.26
N GLY A 114 6.36 -7.83 6.83
CA GLY A 114 4.95 -8.03 6.50
C GLY A 114 4.11 -6.79 6.82
N TRP A 115 4.36 -6.13 7.96
CA TRP A 115 3.65 -4.89 8.33
C TRP A 115 3.96 -3.73 7.37
N ILE A 116 5.23 -3.56 7.01
CA ILE A 116 5.65 -2.57 6.01
C ILE A 116 4.95 -2.83 4.67
N THR A 117 4.92 -4.09 4.24
CA THR A 117 4.34 -4.48 2.96
C THR A 117 2.81 -4.34 2.95
N ALA A 118 2.14 -4.68 4.03
CA ALA A 118 0.69 -4.48 4.19
C ALA A 118 0.31 -3.00 4.10
N LEU A 119 1.05 -2.12 4.79
CA LEU A 119 0.85 -0.68 4.72
C LEU A 119 1.20 -0.12 3.33
N ALA A 120 2.28 -0.59 2.69
CA ALA A 120 2.67 -0.17 1.35
C ALA A 120 1.62 -0.58 0.29
N ALA A 121 1.10 -1.81 0.38
CA ALA A 121 0.02 -2.27 -0.50
C ALA A 121 -1.26 -1.44 -0.29
N SER A 122 -1.62 -1.16 0.97
CA SER A 122 -2.76 -0.30 1.30
C SER A 122 -2.58 1.11 0.73
N PHE A 123 -1.38 1.69 0.89
CA PHE A 123 -1.02 2.97 0.29
C PHE A 123 -1.21 2.96 -1.23
N SER A 124 -0.71 1.93 -1.92
CA SER A 124 -0.82 1.83 -3.37
C SER A 124 -2.26 1.64 -3.85
N ILE A 125 -3.10 0.91 -3.10
CA ILE A 125 -4.54 0.77 -3.38
C ILE A 125 -5.23 2.13 -3.30
N VAL A 126 -5.04 2.85 -2.19
CA VAL A 126 -5.66 4.18 -1.98
C VAL A 126 -5.19 5.15 -3.06
N THR A 127 -3.90 5.13 -3.39
CA THR A 127 -3.33 5.94 -4.48
C THR A 127 -4.01 5.63 -5.81
N ALA A 128 -4.14 4.36 -6.18
CA ALA A 128 -4.75 3.93 -7.45
C ALA A 128 -6.22 4.37 -7.56
N ILE A 129 -7.01 4.15 -6.51
CA ILE A 129 -8.43 4.51 -6.46
C ILE A 129 -8.59 6.03 -6.56
N THR A 130 -7.84 6.77 -5.75
CA THR A 130 -7.98 8.23 -5.65
C THR A 130 -7.50 8.93 -6.91
N THR A 131 -6.40 8.47 -7.49
CA THR A 131 -5.91 8.95 -8.80
C THR A 131 -6.98 8.77 -9.87
N SER A 132 -7.59 7.58 -9.92
CA SER A 132 -8.63 7.27 -10.90
C SER A 132 -9.91 8.08 -10.69
N TRP A 133 -10.26 8.38 -9.43
CA TRP A 133 -11.38 9.27 -9.11
C TRP A 133 -11.11 10.72 -9.51
N LEU A 134 -9.95 11.27 -9.12
CA LEU A 134 -9.53 12.64 -9.46
C LEU A 134 -9.43 12.84 -10.98
N ALA A 135 -8.91 11.86 -11.72
CA ALA A 135 -8.80 11.94 -13.16
C ALA A 135 -10.18 11.97 -13.85
N ARG A 136 -11.16 11.21 -13.35
CA ARG A 136 -12.53 11.19 -13.87
C ARG A 136 -13.24 12.53 -13.64
N ASN A 137 -13.10 13.13 -12.46
CA ASN A 137 -13.79 14.38 -12.14
C ASN A 137 -13.23 15.60 -12.87
N LYS A 138 -11.98 15.56 -13.35
CA LYS A 138 -11.40 16.63 -14.16
C LYS A 138 -11.81 16.58 -15.64
N ALA A 139 -12.41 15.47 -16.07
CA ALA A 139 -12.83 15.27 -17.46
C ALA A 139 -14.32 15.61 -17.69
N ASN A 140 -15.06 15.88 -16.61
CA ASN A 140 -16.45 16.34 -16.61
C ASN A 140 -16.47 17.86 -16.36
#